data_AF-A0A3D3PGA9-F1
#
_entry.id   AF-A0A3D3PGA9-F1
#
_cell.length_a   1.000
_cell.length_b   1.000
_cell.length_c   1.000
_cell.angle_alpha   90.00
_cell.angle_beta   90.00
_cell.angle_gamma   90.00
#
_symmetry.space_group_name_H-M   'P 1'
#
loop_
_entity.id
_entity.type
_entity.pdbx_description
1 polymer ?
#
loop_
_entity_poly.entity_id
_entity_poly.type
_entity_poly.pdbx_seq_one_letter_code
_entity_poly.pdbx_strand_id
1 'polypeptide(L)'
;ILIHPDNKLQILCRSKNGVLVQAFSEDNGNTWGPLTKTDLPNPSSGTDAVTLKNGMHVLVYNPIARGRNKLNVAISKDGIKWSDAAILENQDRGEFSYPAVIQAKDGKIHVTYTYNRRNIKHTVLEMVKTEL
;
A
#
# COMPACT_ATOMS: atom_id res chain seq x y z
N ILE A 1 -4.53 -5.30 -5.17
CA ILE A 1 -5.95 -5.51 -4.75
C ILE A 1 -5.90 -6.25 -3.43
N LEU A 2 -6.73 -5.84 -2.47
CA LEU A 2 -6.86 -6.53 -1.19
C LEU A 2 -8.02 -7.53 -1.28
N ILE A 3 -7.76 -8.74 -0.79
CA ILE A 3 -8.76 -9.81 -0.69
C ILE A 3 -9.20 -9.89 0.77
N HIS A 4 -10.50 -9.77 0.99
CA HIS A 4 -11.19 -9.87 2.26
C HIS A 4 -11.84 -11.26 2.41
N PRO A 5 -12.40 -11.60 3.60
CA PRO A 5 -13.27 -12.77 3.73
C PRO A 5 -14.37 -12.83 2.67
N ASP A 6 -14.85 -14.03 2.38
CA ASP A 6 -15.89 -14.31 1.37
C ASP A 6 -15.53 -13.83 -0.05
N ASN A 7 -14.23 -13.71 -0.36
CA ASN A 7 -13.68 -13.23 -1.64
C ASN A 7 -14.10 -11.80 -2.02
N LYS A 8 -14.55 -10.99 -1.06
CA LYS A 8 -14.76 -9.56 -1.30
C LYS A 8 -13.44 -8.90 -1.67
N LEU A 9 -13.43 -8.13 -2.74
CA LEU A 9 -12.24 -7.42 -3.21
C LEU A 9 -12.33 -5.95 -2.81
N GLN A 10 -11.18 -5.38 -2.47
CA GLN A 10 -11.01 -3.94 -2.29
C GLN A 10 -9.87 -3.45 -3.19
N ILE A 11 -10.11 -2.35 -3.87
CA ILE A 11 -9.10 -1.64 -4.64
C ILE A 11 -8.81 -0.29 -3.97
N LEU A 12 -7.52 0.05 -3.89
CA LEU A 12 -7.03 1.37 -3.52
C LEU A 12 -6.53 2.05 -4.79
N CYS A 13 -7.01 3.27 -5.03
CA CYS A 13 -6.74 4.02 -6.24
C CYS A 13 -6.12 5.38 -5.90
N ARG A 14 -5.11 5.77 -6.66
CA ARG A 14 -4.61 7.15 -6.65
C ARG A 14 -5.72 8.12 -7.10
N SER A 15 -5.72 9.33 -6.55
CA SER A 15 -6.65 10.38 -6.95
C SER A 15 -5.94 11.73 -7.05
N LYS A 16 -6.59 12.75 -7.64
CA LYS A 16 -6.09 14.14 -7.61
C LYS A 16 -6.55 14.92 -6.36
N ASN A 17 -7.21 14.25 -5.41
CA ASN A 17 -7.81 14.88 -4.23
C ASN A 17 -6.88 14.87 -2.99
N GLY A 18 -5.59 14.57 -3.16
CA GLY A 18 -4.61 14.54 -2.07
C GLY A 18 -4.71 13.33 -1.14
N VAL A 19 -5.57 12.35 -1.46
CA VAL A 19 -5.79 11.12 -0.72
C VAL A 19 -5.94 9.92 -1.66
N LEU A 20 -5.75 8.71 -1.13
CA LEU A 20 -6.24 7.51 -1.82
C LEU A 20 -7.77 7.45 -1.72
N VAL A 21 -8.37 6.89 -2.76
CA VAL A 21 -9.78 6.51 -2.78
C VAL A 21 -9.89 5.00 -2.88
N GLN A 22 -11.01 4.44 -2.48
CA GLN A 22 -11.24 3.00 -2.49
C GLN A 22 -12.58 2.64 -3.12
N ALA A 23 -12.67 1.42 -3.64
CA ALA A 23 -13.93 0.79 -4.02
C ALA A 23 -13.87 -0.70 -3.66
N PHE A 24 -15.05 -1.31 -3.60
CA PHE A 24 -15.22 -2.72 -3.27
C PHE A 24 -15.95 -3.44 -4.40
N SER A 25 -15.65 -4.72 -4.55
CA SER A 25 -16.37 -5.64 -5.43
C SER A 25 -16.77 -6.87 -4.62
N GLU A 26 -18.00 -7.32 -4.85
CA GLU A 26 -18.58 -8.52 -4.23
C GLU A 26 -18.79 -9.65 -5.26
N ASP A 27 -18.33 -9.44 -6.49
CA ASP A 27 -18.53 -10.34 -7.63
C ASP A 27 -17.23 -10.66 -8.37
N ASN A 28 -16.13 -10.81 -7.61
CA ASN A 28 -14.78 -11.12 -8.11
C ASN A 28 -14.21 -10.09 -9.10
N GLY A 29 -14.61 -8.82 -8.97
CA GLY A 29 -14.07 -7.70 -9.74
C GLY A 29 -14.81 -7.42 -11.05
N ASN A 30 -15.94 -8.10 -11.30
CA ASN A 30 -16.77 -7.85 -12.48
C ASN A 30 -17.45 -6.48 -12.40
N THR A 31 -17.94 -6.11 -11.21
CA THR A 31 -18.47 -4.79 -10.91
C THR A 31 -17.84 -4.23 -9.65
N TRP A 32 -17.81 -2.89 -9.58
CA TRP A 32 -17.24 -2.16 -8.45
C TRP A 32 -18.26 -1.17 -7.93
N GLY A 33 -18.38 -1.10 -6.61
CA GLY A 33 -19.16 -0.07 -5.93
C GLY A 33 -18.57 1.33 -6.13
N PRO A 34 -19.24 2.36 -5.60
CA PRO A 34 -18.80 3.75 -5.73
C PRO A 34 -17.42 3.97 -5.09
N LEU A 35 -16.64 4.88 -5.68
CA LEU A 35 -15.39 5.35 -5.09
C LEU A 35 -15.67 6.18 -3.83
N THR A 36 -15.01 5.82 -2.73
CA THR A 36 -15.08 6.54 -1.45
C THR A 36 -13.70 7.05 -1.05
N LYS A 37 -13.64 8.17 -0.32
CA LYS A 37 -12.37 8.71 0.20
C LYS A 37 -11.86 7.86 1.36
N THR A 38 -10.54 7.78 1.50
CA THR A 38 -9.85 7.23 2.67
C THR A 38 -9.18 8.35 3.45
N ASP A 39 -8.69 8.04 4.65
CA ASP A 39 -7.86 8.95 5.45
C ASP A 39 -6.37 8.89 5.07
N LEU A 40 -6.01 8.13 4.03
CA LEU A 40 -4.63 7.96 3.60
C LEU A 40 -4.20 9.08 2.64
N PRO A 41 -3.31 10.01 3.06
CA PRO A 41 -2.82 11.05 2.18
C PRO A 41 -2.02 10.46 1.02
N ASN A 42 -2.16 11.02 -0.18
CA ASN A 42 -1.41 10.59 -1.35
C ASN A 42 -1.33 11.69 -2.42
N PRO A 43 -0.19 11.88 -3.08
CA PRO A 43 0.04 12.98 -4.01
C PRO A 43 -0.35 12.62 -5.45
N SER A 44 -1.33 11.72 -5.63
CA SER A 44 -1.60 11.04 -6.91
C SER A 44 -0.45 10.16 -7.42
N SER A 45 0.37 9.63 -6.51
CA SER A 45 1.45 8.68 -6.85
C SER A 45 0.91 7.26 -6.90
N GLY A 46 1.58 6.40 -7.68
CA GLY A 46 1.27 4.97 -7.69
C GLY A 46 1.51 4.34 -6.32
N THR A 47 0.70 3.34 -5.99
CA THR A 47 0.74 2.56 -4.76
C THR A 47 0.60 1.09 -5.09
N ASP A 48 0.98 0.21 -4.18
CA ASP A 48 0.68 -1.20 -4.29
C ASP A 48 0.39 -1.80 -2.91
N ALA A 49 -0.46 -2.82 -2.90
CA ALA A 49 -0.94 -3.43 -1.66
C ALA A 49 -1.25 -4.91 -1.85
N VAL A 50 -0.95 -5.70 -0.81
CA VAL A 50 -1.10 -7.16 -0.79
C VAL A 50 -1.80 -7.61 0.49
N THR A 51 -2.70 -8.60 0.36
CA THR A 51 -3.17 -9.39 1.51
C THR A 51 -2.16 -10.51 1.78
N LEU A 52 -1.60 -10.52 2.98
CA LEU A 52 -0.69 -11.55 3.45
C LEU A 52 -1.44 -12.85 3.76
N LYS A 53 -0.72 -13.97 3.80
CA LYS A 53 -1.26 -15.30 4.13
C LYS A 53 -1.96 -15.37 5.51
N ASN A 54 -1.61 -14.47 6.44
CA ASN A 54 -2.23 -14.38 7.76
C ASN A 54 -3.46 -13.45 7.79
N GLY A 55 -3.92 -12.96 6.65
CA GLY A 55 -5.09 -12.09 6.52
C GLY A 55 -4.82 -10.60 6.71
N MET A 56 -3.62 -10.20 7.15
CA MET A 56 -3.27 -8.78 7.23
C MET A 56 -3.04 -8.17 5.85
N HIS A 57 -3.37 -6.89 5.70
CA HIS A 57 -3.07 -6.11 4.50
C HIS A 57 -1.82 -5.26 4.72
N VAL A 58 -1.01 -5.16 3.67
CA VAL A 58 0.17 -4.29 3.60
C VAL A 58 -0.01 -3.35 2.43
N LEU A 59 0.20 -2.06 2.65
CA LEU A 59 0.18 -1.00 1.64
C LEU A 59 1.53 -0.30 1.60
N VAL A 60 2.08 -0.11 0.41
CA VAL A 60 3.23 0.76 0.18
C VAL A 60 2.78 1.99 -0.60
N TYR A 61 2.98 3.18 -0.02
CA TYR A 61 2.47 4.44 -0.57
C TYR A 61 3.27 5.66 -0.12
N ASN A 62 3.03 6.80 -0.78
CA ASN A 62 3.58 8.10 -0.38
C ASN A 62 2.60 8.79 0.60
N PRO A 63 2.90 8.91 1.90
CA PRO A 63 1.95 9.36 2.93
C PRO A 63 1.89 10.90 3.06
N ILE A 64 1.83 11.60 1.92
CA ILE A 64 1.81 13.06 1.84
C ILE A 64 0.90 13.51 0.70
N ALA A 65 0.21 14.64 0.86
CA ALA A 65 -0.71 15.14 -0.18
C ALA A 65 0.00 15.74 -1.41
N ARG A 66 1.30 16.10 -1.28
CA ARG A 66 2.12 16.67 -2.36
C ARG A 66 3.57 16.21 -2.21
N GLY A 67 4.28 16.03 -3.33
CA GLY A 67 5.67 15.55 -3.35
C GLY A 67 5.77 14.03 -3.36
N ARG A 68 6.97 13.49 -3.57
CA ARG A 68 7.26 12.03 -3.63
C ARG A 68 8.53 11.66 -2.85
N ASN A 69 8.95 12.53 -1.93
CA ASN A 69 10.18 12.42 -1.15
C ASN A 69 10.02 11.53 0.12
N LYS A 70 8.82 10.96 0.34
CA LYS A 70 8.54 10.00 1.41
C LYS A 70 7.87 8.75 0.86
N LEU A 71 8.22 7.58 1.35
CA LEU A 71 7.60 6.30 0.99
C LEU A 71 7.51 5.43 2.24
N ASN A 72 6.29 5.02 2.60
CA ASN A 72 6.01 4.27 3.82
C ASN A 72 5.33 2.94 3.51
N VAL A 73 5.40 2.05 4.50
CA VAL A 73 4.64 0.81 4.60
C VAL A 73 3.62 0.99 5.71
N ALA A 74 2.35 0.77 5.39
CA ALA A 74 1.26 0.73 6.34
C ALA A 74 0.65 -0.67 6.38
N ILE A 75 0.11 -1.05 7.54
CA ILE A 75 -0.59 -2.31 7.77
C ILE A 75 -2.03 -2.09 8.19
N SER A 76 -2.90 -3.05 7.88
CA SER A 76 -4.29 -3.05 8.30
C SER A 76 -4.82 -4.46 8.48
N LYS A 77 -5.80 -4.64 9.38
CA LYS A 77 -6.56 -5.88 9.53
C LYS A 77 -7.84 -5.89 8.70
N ASP A 78 -8.38 -4.72 8.38
CA ASP A 78 -9.70 -4.53 7.76
C ASP A 78 -9.63 -3.81 6.40
N GLY A 79 -8.45 -3.34 6.00
CA GLY A 79 -8.23 -2.55 4.79
C GLY A 79 -8.78 -1.12 4.87
N ILE A 80 -9.36 -0.72 6.01
CA ILE A 80 -9.98 0.59 6.22
C ILE A 80 -9.14 1.43 7.17
N LYS A 81 -8.79 0.88 8.34
CA LYS A 81 -7.96 1.52 9.35
C LYS A 81 -6.53 1.06 9.18
N TRP A 82 -5.65 2.02 8.93
CA TRP A 82 -4.25 1.76 8.64
C TRP A 82 -3.36 2.28 9.76
N SER A 83 -2.26 1.58 10.01
CA SER A 83 -1.23 2.01 10.94
C SER A 83 0.13 1.98 10.24
N ASP A 84 0.96 2.99 10.52
CA ASP A 84 2.34 3.01 10.02
C ASP A 84 3.11 1.81 10.58
N ALA A 85 3.84 1.10 9.70
CA ALA A 85 4.64 -0.06 10.06
C ALA A 85 6.13 0.15 9.81
N ALA A 86 6.48 0.82 8.70
CA ALA A 86 7.88 1.14 8.39
C ALA A 86 7.99 2.37 7.48
N ILE A 87 9.13 3.06 7.59
CA ILE A 87 9.51 4.14 6.69
C ILE A 87 10.58 3.58 5.75
N LEU A 88 10.29 3.54 4.45
CA LEU A 88 11.29 3.14 3.44
C LEU A 88 12.18 4.31 3.06
N GLU A 89 11.57 5.49 2.91
CA GLU A 89 12.24 6.73 2.55
C GLU A 89 11.58 7.92 3.26
N ASN A 90 12.40 8.83 3.79
CA ASN A 90 11.94 10.10 4.37
C ASN A 90 13.04 11.15 4.20
N GLN A 91 13.03 11.83 3.07
CA GLN A 91 14.08 12.78 2.68
C GLN A 91 13.45 14.16 2.42
N ASP A 92 14.22 15.24 2.51
CA ASP A 92 13.71 16.60 2.19
C ASP A 92 13.39 16.76 0.70
N ARG A 93 14.14 16.05 -0.16
CA ARG A 93 14.01 16.05 -1.62
C ARG A 93 14.16 14.62 -2.14
N GLY A 94 13.67 14.37 -3.34
CA GLY A 94 13.76 13.07 -4.01
C GLY A 94 12.43 12.59 -4.54
N GLU A 95 12.48 11.54 -5.36
CA GLU A 95 11.30 10.89 -5.92
C GLU A 95 11.38 9.37 -5.70
N PHE A 96 10.53 8.88 -4.80
CA PHE A 96 10.38 7.47 -4.46
C PHE A 96 8.94 7.07 -4.76
N SER A 97 8.72 6.19 -5.74
CA SER A 97 7.37 5.96 -6.26
C SER A 97 7.26 4.63 -7.00
N TYR A 98 6.05 4.31 -7.44
CA TYR A 98 5.71 3.09 -8.17
C TYR A 98 6.20 1.83 -7.43
N PRO A 99 5.77 1.62 -6.18
CA PRO A 99 6.11 0.40 -5.48
C PRO A 99 5.43 -0.80 -6.14
N ALA A 100 6.05 -1.97 -5.98
CA ALA A 100 5.43 -3.28 -6.15
C ALA A 100 5.73 -4.10 -4.90
N VAL A 101 4.73 -4.79 -4.37
CA VAL A 101 4.83 -5.55 -3.11
C VAL A 101 4.28 -6.96 -3.25
N ILE A 102 5.05 -7.94 -2.79
CA ILE A 102 4.63 -9.35 -2.73
C ILE A 102 5.02 -9.98 -1.41
N GLN A 103 4.28 -10.99 -0.96
CA GLN A 103 4.76 -11.91 0.07
C GLN A 103 5.39 -13.14 -0.60
N ALA A 104 6.65 -13.41 -0.30
CA ALA A 104 7.39 -14.55 -0.83
C ALA A 104 7.03 -15.86 -0.09
N LYS A 105 7.54 -16.99 -0.59
CA LYS A 105 7.25 -18.32 -0.03
C LYS A 105 7.77 -18.49 1.39
N ASP A 106 8.89 -17.84 1.71
CA ASP A 106 9.51 -17.80 3.05
C ASP A 106 8.76 -16.91 4.05
N GLY A 107 7.67 -16.27 3.62
CA GLY A 107 6.83 -15.41 4.45
C GLY A 107 7.28 -13.96 4.51
N LYS A 108 8.44 -13.62 3.94
CA LYS A 108 8.95 -12.24 3.90
C LYS A 108 8.20 -11.41 2.88
N ILE A 109 8.17 -10.10 3.10
CA ILE A 109 7.51 -9.14 2.22
C ILE A 109 8.59 -8.44 1.40
N HIS A 110 8.57 -8.65 0.08
CA HIS A 110 9.49 -8.02 -0.84
C HIS A 110 8.84 -6.77 -1.42
N VAL A 111 9.57 -5.66 -1.39
CA VAL A 111 9.13 -4.39 -1.97
C VAL A 111 10.19 -3.90 -2.94
N THR A 112 9.77 -3.59 -4.17
CA THR A 112 10.60 -2.85 -5.14
C THR A 112 9.98 -1.49 -5.42
N TYR A 113 10.78 -0.46 -5.67
CA TYR A 113 10.27 0.86 -6.03
C TYR A 113 11.29 1.67 -6.84
N THR A 114 10.79 2.64 -7.59
CA THR A 114 11.64 3.59 -8.31
C THR A 114 12.33 4.53 -7.33
N TYR A 115 13.65 4.64 -7.41
CA TYR A 115 14.49 5.53 -6.62
C TYR A 115 15.07 6.64 -7.50
N ASN A 116 14.60 7.87 -7.29
CA ASN A 116 14.98 9.08 -8.03
C ASN A 116 14.89 8.94 -9.56
N ARG A 117 14.01 8.06 -10.06
CA ARG A 117 13.85 7.72 -11.49
C ARG A 117 15.14 7.29 -12.19
N ARG A 118 16.11 6.77 -11.42
CA ARG A 118 17.40 6.30 -11.94
C ARG A 118 17.61 4.82 -11.67
N ASN A 119 17.17 4.35 -10.51
CA ASN A 119 17.34 2.97 -10.07
C ASN A 119 15.99 2.38 -9.64
N ILE A 120 15.95 1.05 -9.56
CA ILE A 120 14.96 0.33 -8.78
C ILE A 120 15.65 -0.13 -7.49
N LYS A 121 15.09 0.25 -6.33
CA LYS A 121 15.55 -0.24 -5.02
C LYS A 121 14.68 -1.43 -4.61
N HIS A 122 15.32 -2.47 -4.08
CA HIS A 122 14.66 -3.64 -3.50
C HIS A 122 14.91 -3.65 -1.99
N THR A 123 13.87 -3.91 -1.21
CA THR A 123 13.94 -4.11 0.23
C THR A 123 13.10 -5.31 0.65
N VAL A 124 13.46 -5.92 1.77
CA VAL A 124 12.79 -7.09 2.34
C VAL A 124 12.39 -6.75 3.76
N LEU A 125 11.13 -7.00 4.08
CA LEU A 125 10.53 -6.75 5.40
C LEU A 125 10.09 -8.08 6.00
N GLU A 126 10.20 -8.17 7.32
CA GLU A 126 9.76 -9.33 8.09
C GLU A 126 8.71 -8.90 9.11
N MET A 127 7.63 -9.66 9.22
CA MET A 127 6.63 -9.45 10.26
C MET A 127 7.19 -9.98 11.58
N VAL A 128 7.45 -9.09 12.54
CA VAL A 128 7.84 -9.49 13.88
C VAL A 128 6.58 -9.77 14.68
N LYS A 129 6.47 -10.96 15.29
CA LYS A 129 5.42 -11.22 16.27
C LYS A 129 5.75 -10.42 17.52
N THR A 130 4.88 -9.48 17.87
CA THR A 130 4.91 -8.90 19.21
C THR A 130 4.25 -9.90 20.15
N GLU A 131 5.02 -10.48 21.07
CA GLU A 131 4.45 -11.14 22.25
C GLU A 131 3.77 -10.04 23.09
N LEU A 132 2.50 -10.28 23.46
CA LEU A 132 1.79 -9.51 24.47
C LEU A 132 1.95 -10.23 25.82
#